data_AF-B7HGL3-F1
#
_entry.id   AF-B7HGL3-F1
#
_cell.length_a   1.000
_cell.length_b   1.000
_cell.length_c   1.000
_cell.angle_alpha   90.00
_cell.angle_beta   90.00
_cell.angle_gamma   90.00
#
_symmetry.space_group_name_H-M   'P 1'
#
loop_
_entity.id
_entity.type
_entity.pdbx_description
1 polymer ?
#
loop_
_entity_poly.entity_id
_entity_poly.type
_entity_poly.pdbx_seq_one_letter_code
_entity_poly.pdbx_strand_id
1 'polypeptide(L)'
;MSFYKEEIKGDKLIISDESIDILMDAFQEIEKIYNEGPRRLPHINELEIMLKNALEMQSDSFSLEEQEVVDCKFKLKKRRKKSFKPGIVFAINLKNINKYGYGMLVKGQNVTRPYDGETYVEYFSLFTDEKIRISEFKNYYKNQKEVLFTAYTA
;
A
#
# COMPACT_ATOMS: atom_id res chain seq x y z
N MET A 1 -9.66 16.08 -2.51
CA MET A 1 -8.53 15.30 -3.06
C MET A 1 -7.32 15.59 -2.20
N SER A 2 -6.68 14.56 -1.65
CA SER A 2 -5.47 14.67 -0.85
C SER A 2 -4.25 14.31 -1.71
N PHE A 3 -3.10 14.87 -1.34
CA PHE A 3 -1.86 14.76 -2.09
C PHE A 3 -0.73 14.44 -1.12
N TYR A 4 0.09 13.47 -1.47
CA TYR A 4 1.41 13.31 -0.88
C TYR A 4 2.30 14.46 -1.35
N LYS A 5 2.92 15.16 -0.40
CA LYS A 5 3.82 16.27 -0.66
C LYS A 5 5.12 16.04 0.09
N GLU A 6 6.23 16.06 -0.64
CA GLU A 6 7.57 15.97 -0.07
C GLU A 6 8.48 16.97 -0.80
N GLU A 7 9.44 17.54 -0.11
CA GLU A 7 10.42 18.44 -0.71
C GLU A 7 11.74 17.70 -0.82
N ILE A 8 12.21 17.50 -2.06
CA ILE A 8 13.44 16.77 -2.35
C ILE A 8 14.39 17.74 -3.05
N LYS A 9 15.48 18.11 -2.37
CA LYS A 9 16.53 18.99 -2.91
C LYS A 9 16.02 20.34 -3.46
N GLY A 10 14.96 20.88 -2.89
CA GLY A 10 14.36 22.16 -3.32
C GLY A 10 13.22 22.01 -4.33
N ASP A 11 13.02 20.80 -4.88
CA ASP A 11 11.87 20.50 -5.74
C ASP A 11 10.71 19.95 -4.91
N LYS A 12 9.52 20.47 -5.20
CA LYS A 12 8.28 20.05 -4.54
C LYS A 12 7.69 18.85 -5.28
N LEU A 13 7.87 17.67 -4.71
CA LEU A 13 7.22 16.45 -5.18
C LEU A 13 5.76 16.47 -4.74
N ILE A 14 4.84 16.42 -5.69
CA ILE A 14 3.39 16.33 -5.44
C ILE A 14 2.88 15.10 -6.16
N ILE A 15 2.44 14.09 -5.40
CA ILE A 15 1.83 12.87 -5.93
C ILE A 15 0.38 12.83 -5.45
N SER A 16 -0.55 12.59 -6.37
CA SER A 16 -1.96 12.42 -6.01
C SER A 16 -2.16 11.12 -5.24
N ASP A 17 -3.09 11.10 -4.29
CA ASP A 17 -3.40 9.85 -3.55
C ASP A 17 -3.88 8.73 -4.49
N GLU A 18 -4.54 9.07 -5.59
CA GLU A 18 -4.98 8.12 -6.62
C GLU A 18 -3.80 7.48 -7.34
N SER A 19 -2.76 8.26 -7.67
CA SER A 19 -1.52 7.71 -8.22
C SER A 19 -0.83 6.74 -7.25
N ILE A 20 -0.89 7.02 -5.94
CA ILE A 20 -0.36 6.11 -4.92
C ILE A 20 -1.20 4.84 -4.85
N ASP A 21 -2.52 4.94 -4.95
CA ASP A 21 -3.41 3.78 -4.97
C ASP A 21 -3.13 2.86 -6.16
N ILE A 22 -2.93 3.43 -7.35
CA ILE A 22 -2.53 2.67 -8.54
C ILE A 22 -1.23 1.91 -8.31
N LEU A 23 -0.22 2.54 -7.68
CA LEU A 23 1.03 1.86 -7.34
C LEU A 23 0.81 0.76 -6.31
N MET A 24 -0.02 0.99 -5.29
CA MET A 24 -0.35 -0.02 -4.29
C MET A 24 -1.06 -1.23 -4.90
N ASP A 25 -2.03 -1.00 -5.79
CA ASP A 25 -2.74 -2.05 -6.51
C ASP A 25 -1.78 -2.84 -7.42
N ALA A 26 -0.84 -2.16 -8.11
CA ALA A 26 0.19 -2.84 -8.89
C ALA A 26 1.06 -3.76 -8.03
N PHE A 27 1.45 -3.34 -6.83
CA PHE A 27 2.23 -4.19 -5.91
C PHE A 27 1.42 -5.39 -5.38
N GLN A 28 0.11 -5.23 -5.15
CA GLN A 28 -0.77 -6.34 -4.78
C GLN A 28 -0.86 -7.38 -5.90
N GLU A 29 -0.87 -6.91 -7.16
CA GLU A 29 -0.96 -7.80 -8.31
C GLU A 29 0.34 -8.54 -8.56
N ILE A 30 1.48 -7.88 -8.36
CA ILE A 30 2.78 -8.55 -8.33
C ILE A 30 2.80 -9.63 -7.24
N GLU A 31 2.33 -9.32 -6.03
CA GLU A 31 2.22 -10.31 -4.93
C GLU A 31 1.36 -11.51 -5.34
N LYS A 32 0.22 -11.29 -6.00
CA LYS A 32 -0.67 -12.37 -6.49
C LYS A 32 0.03 -13.26 -7.51
N ILE A 33 0.63 -12.68 -8.56
CA ILE A 33 1.36 -13.43 -9.60
C ILE A 33 2.47 -14.29 -9.00
N TYR A 34 3.22 -13.72 -8.04
CA TYR A 34 4.32 -14.38 -7.38
C TYR A 34 3.89 -15.51 -6.43
N ASN A 35 2.72 -15.37 -5.79
CA ASN A 35 2.12 -16.40 -4.97
C ASN A 35 1.54 -17.56 -5.81
N GLU A 36 0.96 -17.27 -6.98
CA GLU A 36 0.37 -18.29 -7.87
C GLU A 36 1.43 -19.09 -8.64
N GLY A 37 2.47 -18.42 -9.15
CA GLY A 37 3.54 -19.08 -9.89
C GLY A 37 4.67 -19.59 -8.98
N PRO A 38 5.68 -18.74 -8.65
CA PRO A 38 6.83 -19.11 -7.81
C PRO A 38 6.51 -19.54 -6.37
N ARG A 39 5.29 -19.28 -5.87
CA ARG A 39 4.86 -19.52 -4.47
C ARG A 39 5.75 -18.85 -3.42
N ARG A 40 6.21 -17.64 -3.71
CA ARG A 40 7.00 -16.79 -2.80
C ARG A 40 6.82 -15.33 -3.16
N LEU A 41 7.15 -14.40 -2.26
CA LEU A 41 7.24 -12.97 -2.60
C LEU A 41 8.42 -12.68 -3.54
N PRO A 42 8.35 -11.59 -4.34
CA PRO A 42 9.48 -11.15 -5.15
C PRO A 42 10.64 -10.67 -4.26
N HIS A 43 11.86 -10.97 -4.69
CA HIS A 43 13.07 -10.38 -4.14
C HIS A 43 13.23 -8.94 -4.61
N ILE A 44 13.96 -8.13 -3.84
CA ILE A 44 14.20 -6.71 -4.15
C ILE A 44 14.82 -6.54 -5.53
N ASN A 45 15.84 -7.35 -5.87
CA ASN A 45 16.49 -7.27 -7.17
C ASN A 45 15.53 -7.60 -8.33
N GLU A 46 14.54 -8.47 -8.12
CA GLU A 46 13.52 -8.76 -9.14
C GLU A 46 12.62 -7.55 -9.37
N LEU A 47 12.24 -6.84 -8.29
CA LEU A 47 11.46 -5.61 -8.40
C LEU A 47 12.26 -4.49 -9.08
N GLU A 48 13.55 -4.36 -8.78
CA GLU A 48 14.45 -3.39 -9.45
C GLU A 48 14.52 -3.63 -10.95
N ILE A 49 14.68 -4.89 -11.37
CA ILE A 49 14.69 -5.29 -12.77
C ILE A 49 13.33 -5.01 -13.43
N MET A 50 12.22 -5.35 -12.76
CA MET A 50 10.88 -5.09 -13.29
C MET A 50 10.62 -3.61 -13.51
N LEU A 51 10.96 -2.76 -12.54
CA LEU A 51 10.76 -1.31 -12.66
C LEU A 51 11.67 -0.71 -13.74
N LYS A 52 12.94 -1.13 -13.81
CA LYS A 52 13.84 -0.70 -14.87
C LYS A 52 13.27 -1.04 -16.24
N ASN A 53 12.89 -2.30 -16.46
CA ASN A 53 12.33 -2.75 -17.74
C ASN A 53 11.03 -2.00 -18.08
N ALA A 54 10.16 -1.77 -17.11
CA ALA A 54 8.92 -1.02 -17.33
C ALA A 54 9.19 0.44 -17.74
N LEU A 55 10.19 1.09 -17.14
CA LEU A 55 10.59 2.44 -17.51
C LEU A 55 11.24 2.50 -18.90
N GLU A 56 12.10 1.53 -19.23
CA GLU A 56 12.71 1.42 -20.57
C GLU A 56 11.65 1.21 -21.66
N MET A 57 10.68 0.32 -21.43
CA MET A 57 9.57 0.04 -22.36
C MET A 57 8.64 1.24 -22.60
N GLN A 58 8.68 2.22 -21.71
CA GLN A 58 7.85 3.41 -21.75
C GLN A 58 8.68 4.68 -22.05
N SER A 59 9.95 4.52 -22.42
CA SER A 59 10.84 5.64 -22.75
C SER A 59 10.29 6.56 -23.84
N ASP A 60 9.49 6.02 -24.78
CA ASP A 60 8.81 6.81 -25.80
C ASP A 60 7.61 7.62 -25.27
N SER A 61 7.02 7.22 -24.12
CA SER A 61 5.78 7.80 -23.59
C SER A 61 6.00 8.91 -22.55
N PHE A 62 7.20 9.02 -22.00
CA PHE A 62 7.61 10.14 -21.15
C PHE A 62 8.96 10.71 -21.59
N SER A 63 8.94 11.98 -22.02
CA SER A 63 10.15 12.69 -22.46
C SER A 63 11.10 12.89 -21.29
N LEU A 64 12.18 12.11 -21.25
CA LEU A 64 13.27 12.24 -20.30
C LEU A 64 14.32 13.29 -20.76
N GLU A 65 13.94 14.26 -21.61
CA GLU A 65 14.88 15.27 -22.13
C GLU A 65 16.20 14.66 -22.64
N GLU A 66 16.11 13.62 -23.49
CA GLU A 66 17.26 12.88 -24.04
C GLU A 66 18.06 12.04 -23.02
N GLN A 67 17.50 11.79 -21.83
CA GLN A 67 18.10 10.91 -20.82
C GLN A 67 17.54 9.48 -20.92
N GLU A 68 18.36 8.49 -20.54
CA GLU A 68 17.95 7.09 -20.44
C GLU A 68 18.01 6.57 -19.00
N VAL A 69 17.18 5.58 -18.68
CA VAL A 69 17.19 4.92 -17.37
C VAL A 69 18.29 3.86 -17.34
N VAL A 70 19.47 4.23 -16.87
CA VAL A 70 20.61 3.30 -16.80
C VAL A 70 20.51 2.29 -15.64
N ASP A 71 19.87 2.65 -14.53
CA ASP A 71 19.78 1.83 -13.31
C ASP A 71 18.55 2.20 -12.46
N CYS A 72 18.00 1.22 -11.74
CA CYS A 72 16.91 1.40 -10.77
C CYS A 72 17.28 0.66 -9.49
N LYS A 73 17.49 1.40 -8.38
CA LYS A 73 17.92 0.80 -7.11
C LYS A 73 17.12 1.28 -5.91
N PHE A 74 16.66 0.34 -5.11
CA PHE A 74 16.08 0.62 -3.81
C PHE A 74 17.18 0.90 -2.78
N LYS A 75 17.18 2.10 -2.22
CA LYS A 75 18.01 2.42 -1.07
C LYS A 75 17.38 1.89 0.21
N LEU A 76 17.94 0.80 0.72
CA LEU A 76 17.51 0.20 1.99
C LEU A 76 18.16 0.92 3.17
N LYS A 77 17.37 1.20 4.21
CA LYS A 77 17.86 1.66 5.52
C LYS A 77 17.41 0.67 6.58
N LYS A 78 18.17 0.57 7.68
CA LYS A 78 17.73 -0.20 8.85
C LYS A 78 16.31 0.23 9.23
N ARG A 79 15.44 -0.76 9.38
CA ARG A 79 14.03 -0.57 9.71
C ARG A 79 13.94 0.19 11.04
N ARG A 80 13.58 1.47 10.97
CA ARG A 80 13.10 2.20 12.15
C ARG A 80 11.78 1.54 12.58
N LYS A 81 11.44 1.56 13.87
CA LYS A 81 10.10 1.09 14.32
C LYS A 81 9.07 1.83 13.46
N LYS A 82 8.30 1.08 12.64
CA LYS A 82 7.24 1.67 11.82
C LYS A 82 6.25 2.29 12.78
N SER A 83 6.01 3.59 12.68
CA SER A 83 4.84 4.20 13.31
C SER A 83 3.68 4.02 12.34
N PHE A 84 2.70 3.22 12.73
CA PHE A 84 1.43 3.21 12.03
C PHE A 84 0.74 4.57 12.26
N LYS A 85 0.27 5.19 11.17
CA LYS A 85 -0.43 6.48 11.19
C LYS A 85 -1.93 6.27 10.99
N PRO A 86 -2.77 7.15 11.55
CA PRO A 86 -4.19 7.19 11.21
C PRO A 86 -4.42 7.19 9.70
N GLY A 87 -5.42 6.44 9.24
CA GLY A 87 -5.77 6.23 7.84
C GLY A 87 -5.14 5.00 7.19
N ILE A 88 -4.23 4.29 7.86
CA ILE A 88 -3.71 3.01 7.35
C ILE A 88 -4.80 1.94 7.42
N VAL A 89 -5.06 1.31 6.28
CA VAL A 89 -5.97 0.17 6.13
C VAL A 89 -5.16 -1.12 6.10
N PHE A 90 -5.69 -2.18 6.70
CA PHE A 90 -5.11 -3.50 6.67
C PHE A 90 -6.17 -4.59 6.51
N ALA A 91 -5.82 -5.65 5.79
CA ALA A 91 -6.63 -6.83 5.61
C ALA A 91 -6.28 -7.89 6.67
N ILE A 92 -7.30 -8.59 7.16
CA ILE A 92 -7.21 -9.62 8.19
C ILE A 92 -7.75 -10.92 7.60
N ASN A 93 -6.92 -11.95 7.51
CA ASN A 93 -7.39 -13.27 7.09
C ASN A 93 -8.12 -13.95 8.27
N LEU A 94 -9.45 -14.02 8.16
CA LEU A 94 -10.35 -14.69 9.10
C LEU A 94 -10.43 -16.17 8.76
N LYS A 95 -9.39 -16.92 9.14
CA LYS A 95 -9.21 -18.35 8.82
C LYS A 95 -10.44 -19.21 9.11
N ASN A 96 -11.18 -18.91 10.18
CA ASN A 96 -12.35 -19.71 10.60
C ASN A 96 -13.52 -19.66 9.61
N ILE A 97 -13.63 -18.59 8.82
CA ILE A 97 -14.69 -18.42 7.83
C ILE A 97 -14.14 -18.33 6.39
N ASN A 98 -12.83 -18.51 6.23
CA ASN A 98 -12.11 -18.40 4.96
C ASN A 98 -12.42 -17.09 4.20
N LYS A 99 -12.43 -15.96 4.91
CA LYS A 99 -12.66 -14.62 4.34
C LYS A 99 -11.61 -13.62 4.80
N TYR A 100 -11.49 -12.52 4.08
CA TYR A 100 -10.77 -11.33 4.48
C TYR A 100 -11.72 -10.32 5.10
N GLY A 101 -11.40 -9.86 6.32
CA GLY A 101 -11.99 -8.67 6.94
C GLY A 101 -11.03 -7.48 6.87
N TYR A 102 -11.52 -6.27 7.11
CA TYR A 102 -10.72 -5.05 6.96
C TYR A 102 -10.80 -4.16 8.19
N GLY A 103 -9.66 -3.57 8.54
CA GLY A 103 -9.54 -2.61 9.62
C GLY A 103 -8.80 -1.34 9.18
N MET A 104 -9.13 -0.21 9.78
CA MET A 104 -8.44 1.07 9.59
C MET A 104 -8.03 1.64 10.94
N LEU A 105 -6.75 2.00 11.07
CA LEU A 105 -6.26 2.73 12.23
C LEU A 105 -6.83 4.15 12.20
N VAL A 106 -7.59 4.55 13.21
CA VAL A 106 -8.18 5.90 13.28
C VAL A 106 -7.48 6.80 14.30
N LYS A 107 -6.90 6.21 15.36
CA LYS A 107 -6.12 6.97 16.36
C LYS A 107 -5.03 6.10 16.97
N GLY A 108 -3.86 6.68 17.18
CA GLY A 108 -2.70 6.01 17.77
C GLY A 108 -1.42 6.78 17.47
N GLN A 109 -0.47 6.78 18.39
CA GLN A 109 0.87 7.34 18.18
C GLN A 109 1.92 6.27 18.42
N ASN A 110 2.97 6.25 17.59
CA ASN A 110 4.14 5.38 17.76
C ASN A 110 3.86 3.87 17.84
N VAL A 111 2.73 3.42 17.30
CA VAL A 111 2.36 2.00 17.30
C VAL A 111 3.17 1.20 16.29
N THR A 112 3.68 0.05 16.73
CA THR A 112 4.46 -0.90 15.92
C THR A 112 3.62 -1.89 15.12
N ARG A 113 2.33 -2.04 15.47
CA ARG A 113 1.30 -2.79 14.75
C ARG A 113 -0.02 -2.02 14.88
N PRO A 114 -0.95 -2.17 13.92
CA PRO A 114 -2.19 -1.40 13.95
C PRO A 114 -3.15 -1.81 15.08
N TYR A 115 -2.82 -2.85 15.85
CA TYR A 115 -3.55 -3.37 17.00
C TYR A 115 -2.67 -3.44 18.27
N ASP A 116 -1.51 -2.77 18.28
CA ASP A 116 -0.70 -2.65 19.49
C ASP A 116 -1.33 -1.62 20.45
N GLY A 117 -1.02 -1.75 21.74
CA GLY A 117 -1.61 -0.99 22.84
C GLY A 117 -1.78 0.50 22.58
N GLU A 118 -2.95 1.02 22.97
CA GLU A 118 -3.41 2.41 22.88
C GLU A 118 -3.81 2.90 21.47
N THR A 119 -4.42 2.02 20.66
CA THR A 119 -4.99 2.43 19.36
C THR A 119 -6.49 2.27 19.26
N TYR A 120 -7.09 3.10 18.43
CA TYR A 120 -8.46 2.92 17.96
C TYR A 120 -8.43 2.41 16.53
N VAL A 121 -9.11 1.29 16.32
CA VAL A 121 -9.26 0.66 15.00
C VAL A 121 -10.73 0.55 14.67
N GLU A 122 -11.11 1.07 13.51
CA GLU A 122 -12.41 0.82 12.89
C GLU A 122 -12.35 -0.47 12.09
N TYR A 123 -13.24 -1.42 12.39
CA TYR A 123 -13.42 -2.64 11.62
C TYR A 123 -14.66 -2.49 10.75
N PHE A 124 -14.55 -2.87 9.47
CA PHE A 124 -15.61 -2.68 8.49
C PHE A 124 -16.46 -3.94 8.36
N SER A 125 -17.73 -3.77 8.03
CA SER A 125 -18.65 -4.86 7.68
C SER A 125 -18.41 -5.41 6.27
N LEU A 126 -17.14 -5.44 5.85
CA LEU A 126 -16.70 -5.88 4.53
C LEU A 126 -15.98 -7.22 4.67
N PHE A 127 -16.55 -8.26 4.09
CA PHE A 127 -16.00 -9.61 4.10
C PHE A 127 -15.90 -10.15 2.68
N THR A 128 -14.67 -10.39 2.21
CA THR A 128 -14.40 -10.79 0.83
C THR A 128 -13.67 -12.13 0.78
N ASP A 129 -13.89 -12.90 -0.28
CA ASP A 129 -13.25 -14.21 -0.43
C ASP A 129 -11.76 -14.05 -0.81
N GLU A 130 -11.45 -13.04 -1.63
CA GLU A 130 -10.08 -12.60 -1.94
C GLU A 130 -9.77 -11.24 -1.30
N LYS A 131 -8.47 -10.93 -1.14
CA LYS A 131 -8.02 -9.61 -0.69
C LYS A 131 -8.32 -8.57 -1.78
N ILE A 132 -9.13 -7.57 -1.45
CA ILE A 132 -9.51 -6.51 -2.40
C ILE A 132 -8.40 -5.47 -2.55
N ARG A 133 -8.50 -4.71 -3.64
CA ARG A 133 -7.62 -3.59 -3.95
C ARG A 133 -7.82 -2.41 -2.98
N ILE A 134 -6.78 -1.60 -2.77
CA ILE A 134 -6.93 -0.44 -1.86
C ILE A 134 -7.90 0.59 -2.44
N SER A 135 -7.92 0.73 -3.78
CA SER A 135 -8.87 1.57 -4.51
C SER A 135 -10.32 1.10 -4.29
N GLU A 136 -10.57 -0.21 -4.38
CA GLU A 136 -11.87 -0.82 -4.10
C GLU A 136 -12.31 -0.58 -2.65
N PHE A 137 -11.40 -0.76 -1.68
CA PHE A 137 -11.68 -0.45 -0.29
C PHE A 137 -12.02 1.04 -0.10
N LYS A 138 -11.26 1.96 -0.70
CA LYS A 138 -11.52 3.40 -0.61
C LYS A 138 -12.88 3.78 -1.21
N ASN A 139 -13.29 3.13 -2.29
CA ASN A 139 -14.61 3.31 -2.87
C ASN A 139 -15.72 2.81 -1.93
N TYR A 140 -15.56 1.63 -1.33
CA TYR A 140 -16.46 1.13 -0.29
C TYR A 140 -16.55 2.12 0.89
N TYR A 141 -15.41 2.59 1.39
CA TYR A 141 -15.34 3.53 2.51
C TYR A 141 -16.04 4.86 2.21
N LYS A 142 -15.89 5.41 0.99
CA LYS A 142 -16.56 6.65 0.58
C LYS A 142 -18.07 6.49 0.42
N ASN A 143 -18.52 5.35 -0.10
CA ASN A 143 -19.91 5.17 -0.53
C ASN A 143 -20.81 4.55 0.53
N GLN A 144 -20.27 3.65 1.36
CA GLN A 144 -21.07 2.83 2.27
C GLN A 144 -20.69 3.03 3.73
N LYS A 145 -19.40 3.26 4.03
CA LYS A 145 -18.87 3.55 5.37
C LYS A 145 -19.49 2.74 6.52
N GLU A 146 -19.87 1.48 6.27
CA GLU A 146 -20.48 0.63 7.29
C GLU A 146 -19.40 0.04 8.20
N VAL A 147 -19.03 0.83 9.20
CA VAL A 147 -18.17 0.39 10.30
C VAL A 147 -18.96 -0.61 11.15
N LEU A 148 -18.45 -1.83 11.26
CA LEU A 148 -19.02 -2.89 12.09
C LEU A 148 -18.87 -2.55 13.58
N PHE A 149 -17.65 -2.20 13.99
CA PHE A 149 -17.36 -1.67 15.33
C PHE A 149 -16.03 -0.93 15.34
N THR A 150 -15.85 -0.08 16.36
CA THR A 150 -14.55 0.50 16.70
C THR A 150 -14.05 -0.16 17.97
N ALA A 151 -12.82 -0.66 17.97
CA ALA A 151 -12.20 -1.22 19.16
C ALA A 151 -11.02 -0.36 19.62
N TYR A 152 -10.93 -0.19 20.94
CA TYR A 152 -9.71 0.26 21.60
C TYR A 152 -8.84 -0.95 21.91
N THR A 153 -7.64 -1.01 21.35
CA THR A 153 -6.69 -2.10 21.59
C THR A 153 -5.84 -1.71 22.79
N ALA A 154 -6.22 -2.16 23.99
CA ALA A 154 -5.47 -1.99 25.24
C ALA A 154 -4.66 -3.27 25.56
#